data_AF-A0A8J2LA86-F1
#
_entry.id   AF-A0A8J2LA86-F1
#
_cell.length_a   1.000
_cell.length_b   1.000
_cell.length_c   1.000
_cell.angle_alpha   90.00
_cell.angle_beta   90.00
_cell.angle_gamma   90.00
#
_symmetry.space_group_name_H-M   'P 1'
#
loop_
_entity.id
_entity.type
_entity.pdbx_description
1 polymer ?
#
loop_
_entity_poly.entity_id
_entity_poly.type
_entity_poly.pdbx_seq_one_letter_code
_entity_poly.pdbx_strand_id
1 'polypeptide(L)'
;MKRFQFLERKLSNNHDLNEQYSKCMQEYIDLGHMKLVPEDELNLPDSETYYLPHHAVLKESSTSTNLRVVFDASAKTSSGYSLNDKMLIGPVVQNDLYSILFPTVDFCLSWGYRENVPSYSA
;
A
#
# COMPACT_ATOMS: atom_id res chain seq x y z
N MET A 1 5.09 3.13 19.59
CA MET A 1 6.07 4.21 19.31
C MET A 1 7.53 3.81 19.09
N LYS A 2 8.03 2.63 19.51
CA LYS A 2 9.46 2.28 19.37
C LYS A 2 10.05 2.42 17.96
N ARG A 3 9.27 2.11 16.91
CA ARG A 3 9.70 2.22 15.50
C ARG A 3 9.96 3.66 15.06
N PHE A 4 9.07 4.58 15.45
CA PHE A 4 9.21 6.00 15.15
C PHE A 4 10.47 6.57 15.81
N GLN A 5 10.66 6.32 17.10
CA GLN A 5 11.86 6.76 17.83
C GLN A 5 13.16 6.21 17.24
N PHE A 6 13.14 4.97 16.73
CA PHE A 6 14.28 4.40 16.02
C PHE A 6 14.57 5.13 14.71
N LEU A 7 13.52 5.43 13.93
CA LEU A 7 13.65 6.21 12.70
C LEU A 7 14.22 7.60 13.00
N GLU A 8 13.66 8.33 13.96
CA GLU A 8 14.15 9.66 14.35
C GLU A 8 15.63 9.64 14.73
N ARG A 9 16.04 8.68 15.57
CA ARG A 9 17.46 8.53 15.94
C ARG A 9 18.35 8.20 14.73
N LYS A 10 17.84 7.41 13.78
CA LYS A 10 18.59 7.07 12.56
C LYS A 10 18.77 8.30 11.68
N LEU A 11 17.72 9.12 11.53
CA LEU A 11 17.76 10.36 10.75
C LEU A 11 18.63 11.43 11.44
N SER A 12 18.55 11.56 12.77
CA SER A 12 19.38 12.51 13.51
C SER A 12 20.88 12.21 13.40
N ASN A 13 21.24 10.92 13.32
CA ASN A 13 22.64 10.48 13.27
C ASN A 13 23.22 10.42 11.86
N ASN A 14 22.39 10.56 10.81
CA ASN A 14 22.85 10.51 9.42
C ASN A 14 22.17 11.63 8.61
N HIS A 15 22.90 12.71 8.39
CA HIS A 15 22.41 13.90 7.71
C HIS A 15 21.97 13.64 6.27
N ASP A 16 22.75 12.89 5.49
CA ASP A 16 22.42 12.56 4.10
C ASP A 16 21.12 11.73 4.01
N LEU A 17 20.96 10.76 4.91
CA LEU A 17 19.72 9.99 4.99
C LEU A 17 18.52 10.88 5.34
N ASN A 18 18.71 11.83 6.27
CA ASN A 18 17.66 12.77 6.67
C ASN A 18 17.24 13.68 5.51
N GLU A 19 18.21 14.28 4.82
CA GLU A 19 17.94 15.15 3.67
C GLU A 19 17.15 14.41 2.56
N GLN A 20 17.59 13.20 2.20
CA GLN A 20 16.89 12.39 1.21
C GLN A 20 15.49 11.96 1.69
N TYR A 21 15.34 11.63 2.98
CA TYR A 21 14.06 11.29 3.58
C TYR A 21 13.08 12.48 3.56
N SER A 22 13.53 13.65 4.02
CA SER A 22 12.75 14.89 4.02
C SER A 22 12.33 15.29 2.62
N LYS A 23 13.22 15.16 1.63
CA LYS A 23 12.88 15.42 0.22
C LYS A 23 11.76 14.49 -0.28
N CYS A 24 11.81 13.20 0.08
CA CYS A 24 10.75 12.26 -0.28
C CYS A 24 9.42 12.63 0.40
N MET A 25 9.42 13.00 1.67
CA MET A 25 8.19 13.44 2.37
C MET A 25 7.63 14.74 1.78
N GLN A 26 8.50 15.67 1.38
CA GLN A 26 8.09 16.92 0.73
C GLN A 26 7.45 16.66 -0.64
N GLU A 27 7.99 15.74 -1.44
CA GLU A 27 7.41 15.35 -2.72
C GLU A 27 5.97 14.82 -2.56
N TYR A 28 5.67 14.06 -1.50
CA TYR A 28 4.31 13.64 -1.20
C TYR A 28 3.36 14.82 -0.92
N ILE A 29 3.84 15.88 -0.28
CA ILE A 29 3.07 17.10 -0.02
C ILE A 29 2.85 17.86 -1.33
N ASP A 30 3.91 18.05 -2.12
CA ASP A 30 3.89 18.79 -3.38
C ASP A 30 2.96 18.13 -4.43
N LEU A 31 2.91 16.80 -4.44
CA LEU A 31 2.00 16.01 -5.28
C LEU A 31 0.56 15.93 -4.73
N GLY A 32 0.30 16.50 -3.55
CA GLY A 32 -1.01 16.45 -2.89
C GLY A 32 -1.41 15.07 -2.39
N HIS A 33 -0.45 14.15 -2.23
CA HIS A 33 -0.66 12.82 -1.66
C HIS A 33 -0.68 12.84 -0.12
N MET A 34 -0.18 13.92 0.49
CA MET A 34 -0.16 14.15 1.92
C MET A 34 -0.52 15.60 2.22
N LYS A 35 -1.18 15.83 3.35
CA LYS A 35 -1.41 17.17 3.91
C LYS A 35 -0.98 17.19 5.36
N LEU A 36 -0.61 18.38 5.84
CA LEU A 36 -0.42 18.59 7.28
C LEU A 36 -1.75 18.35 8.00
N VAL A 37 -1.69 17.67 9.14
CA VAL A 37 -2.85 17.47 10.01
C VAL A 37 -3.21 18.82 10.65
N PRO A 38 -4.48 19.28 10.58
CA PRO A 38 -4.94 20.50 11.24
C PRO A 38 -4.67 20.49 12.75
N GLU A 39 -4.39 21.66 13.33
CA GLU A 39 -4.03 21.77 14.76
C GLU A 39 -5.12 21.24 15.70
N ASP A 40 -6.38 21.42 15.32
CA ASP A 40 -7.57 20.94 16.04
C ASP A 40 -7.72 19.41 15.99
N GLU A 41 -7.09 18.74 15.01
CA GLU A 41 -7.12 17.28 14.86
C GLU A 41 -5.91 16.59 15.53
N LEU A 42 -4.92 17.34 16.03
CA LEU A 42 -3.69 16.76 16.60
C LEU A 42 -3.92 15.97 17.90
N ASN A 43 -5.00 16.28 18.63
CA ASN A 43 -5.32 15.69 19.94
C ASN A 43 -6.59 14.82 19.90
N LEU A 44 -6.94 14.29 18.72
CA LEU A 44 -8.05 13.37 18.60
C LEU A 44 -7.80 12.07 19.41
N PRO A 45 -8.86 11.42 19.93
CA PRO A 45 -8.72 10.18 20.68
C PRO A 45 -8.02 9.08 19.87
N ASP A 46 -7.33 8.15 20.55
CA ASP A 46 -6.70 6.97 19.94
C ASP A 46 -7.70 6.09 19.17
N SER A 47 -9.00 6.17 19.48
CA SER A 47 -10.06 5.46 18.75
C SER A 47 -10.35 6.05 17.37
N GLU A 48 -9.97 7.30 17.14
CA GLU A 48 -10.23 8.07 15.91
C GLU A 48 -8.95 8.35 15.13
N THR A 49 -7.78 7.98 15.67
CA THR A 49 -6.48 8.19 15.05
C THR A 49 -5.79 6.88 14.76
N TYR A 50 -5.03 6.84 13.66
CA TYR A 50 -4.19 5.71 13.33
C TYR A 50 -2.85 6.21 12.80
N TYR A 51 -1.76 5.77 13.44
CA TYR A 51 -0.41 6.11 13.03
C TYR A 51 0.21 4.97 12.25
N LEU A 52 0.50 5.22 10.97
CA LEU A 52 1.10 4.24 10.08
C LEU A 52 2.63 4.23 10.26
N PRO A 53 3.23 3.14 10.77
CA PRO A 53 4.68 3.04 10.87
C PRO A 53 5.31 3.13 9.49
N HIS A 54 6.43 3.83 9.38
CA HIS A 54 7.16 3.97 8.14
C HIS A 54 8.66 3.90 8.38
N HIS A 55 9.42 3.60 7.32
CA HIS A 55 10.88 3.56 7.37
C HIS A 55 11.49 3.86 5.99
N ALA A 56 12.72 4.38 6.01
CA ALA A 56 13.50 4.62 4.81
C ALA A 56 14.21 3.35 4.33
N VAL A 57 14.06 3.03 3.05
CA VAL A 57 14.76 1.96 2.34
C VAL A 57 15.67 2.59 1.29
N LEU A 58 16.96 2.26 1.35
CA LEU A 58 17.93 2.66 0.35
C LEU A 58 17.97 1.62 -0.76
N LYS A 59 17.96 2.08 -2.00
CA LYS A 59 18.16 1.27 -3.19
C LYS A 59 19.30 1.89 -3.99
N GLU A 60 20.51 1.43 -3.69
CA GLU A 60 21.77 1.90 -4.28
C GLU A 60 21.84 1.77 -5.81
N SER A 61 20.98 0.93 -6.40
CA SER A 61 20.87 0.71 -7.85
C SER A 61 19.84 1.59 -8.57
N SER A 62 19.26 2.59 -7.90
CA SER A 62 18.21 3.44 -8.46
C SER A 62 18.78 4.58 -9.31
N THR A 63 18.21 4.82 -10.48
CA THR A 63 18.68 5.86 -11.42
C THR A 63 18.15 7.26 -11.11
N SER A 64 17.06 7.40 -10.34
CA SER A 64 16.39 8.69 -10.09
C SER A 64 16.28 9.09 -8.62
N THR A 65 16.03 8.15 -7.70
CA THR A 65 15.99 8.42 -6.24
C THR A 65 16.49 7.21 -5.47
N ASN A 66 17.60 7.36 -4.75
CA ASN A 66 18.23 6.28 -3.98
C ASN A 66 17.47 5.90 -2.71
N LEU A 67 16.51 6.70 -2.27
CA LEU A 67 15.72 6.47 -1.06
C LEU A 67 14.23 6.40 -1.36
N ARG A 68 13.54 5.46 -0.70
CA ARG A 68 12.07 5.35 -0.68
C ARG A 68 11.56 5.24 0.75
N VAL A 69 10.45 5.90 1.04
CA VAL A 69 9.74 5.74 2.31
C VAL A 69 8.68 4.65 2.15
N VAL A 70 8.77 3.62 2.99
CA VAL A 70 7.83 2.48 2.99
C VAL A 70 6.94 2.55 4.22
N PHE A 71 5.64 2.51 3.99
CA PHE A 71 4.61 2.49 5.01
C PHE A 71 4.17 1.04 5.29
N ASP A 72 4.12 0.64 6.56
CA ASP A 72 3.76 -0.70 6.99
C ASP A 72 2.33 -0.75 7.55
N ALA A 73 1.36 -1.02 6.67
CA ALA A 73 -0.05 -1.18 7.01
C ALA A 73 -0.39 -2.53 7.66
N SER A 74 0.57 -3.47 7.70
CA SER A 74 0.44 -4.78 8.36
C SER A 74 0.87 -4.75 9.83
N ALA A 75 1.47 -3.65 10.28
CA ALA A 75 1.86 -3.48 11.67
C ALA A 75 0.64 -3.53 12.59
N LYS A 76 0.65 -4.48 13.53
CA LYS A 76 -0.38 -4.59 14.55
C LYS A 76 -0.26 -3.48 15.59
N THR A 77 -1.40 -2.92 15.95
CA THR A 77 -1.54 -1.95 17.04
C THR A 77 -1.66 -2.64 18.39
N SER A 78 -1.80 -1.87 19.48
CA SER A 78 -2.09 -2.39 20.82
C SER A 78 -3.38 -3.22 20.88
N SER A 79 -4.32 -2.97 19.96
CA SER A 79 -5.55 -3.76 19.82
C SER A 79 -5.33 -5.15 19.20
N GLY A 80 -4.13 -5.45 18.68
CA GLY A 80 -3.81 -6.69 17.98
C GLY A 80 -4.19 -6.73 16.50
N TYR A 81 -4.86 -5.69 15.99
CA TYR A 81 -5.23 -5.55 14.58
C TYR A 81 -4.30 -4.58 13.84
N SER A 82 -4.10 -4.83 12.54
CA SER A 82 -3.43 -3.94 11.58
C SER A 82 -4.44 -3.13 10.76
N LEU A 83 -3.97 -2.13 10.01
CA LEU A 83 -4.84 -1.37 9.11
C LEU A 83 -5.43 -2.27 8.02
N ASN A 84 -4.61 -3.16 7.45
CA ASN A 84 -5.06 -4.13 6.44
C ASN A 84 -6.20 -5.04 6.96
N ASP A 85 -6.22 -5.37 8.25
CA ASP A 85 -7.29 -6.21 8.85
C ASP A 85 -8.63 -5.45 8.98
N LYS A 86 -8.60 -4.11 8.95
CA LYS A 86 -9.78 -3.26 9.13
C LYS A 86 -10.31 -2.64 7.83
N MET A 87 -9.52 -2.68 6.77
CA MET A 87 -9.94 -2.21 5.46
C MET A 87 -10.87 -3.24 4.78
N LEU A 88 -11.91 -2.74 4.12
CA LEU A 88 -12.78 -3.59 3.31
C LEU A 88 -12.02 -4.09 2.08
N ILE A 89 -12.08 -5.40 1.85
CA ILE A 89 -11.48 -6.02 0.66
C ILE A 89 -12.43 -5.76 -0.52
N GLY A 90 -11.96 -5.01 -1.51
CA GLY A 90 -12.68 -4.81 -2.77
C GLY A 90 -12.74 -6.08 -3.62
N PRO A 91 -13.61 -6.12 -4.64
CA PRO A 91 -13.64 -7.24 -5.58
C PRO A 91 -12.29 -7.38 -6.30
N VAL A 92 -11.92 -8.61 -6.64
CA VAL A 92 -10.71 -8.88 -7.44
C VAL A 92 -10.97 -8.41 -8.87
N VAL A 93 -10.34 -7.30 -9.26
CA VAL A 93 -10.45 -6.71 -10.61
C VAL A 93 -9.46 -7.33 -11.60
N GLN A 94 -8.37 -7.88 -11.09
CA GLN A 94 -7.32 -8.46 -11.90
C GLN A 94 -7.71 -9.88 -12.33
N ASN A 95 -7.61 -10.15 -13.62
CA ASN A 95 -7.67 -11.50 -14.14
C ASN A 95 -6.59 -12.36 -13.48
N ASP A 96 -6.91 -13.61 -13.22
CA ASP A 96 -5.93 -14.55 -12.70
C ASP A 96 -4.79 -14.76 -13.71
N LEU A 97 -3.64 -15.23 -13.23
CA LEU A 97 -2.47 -15.37 -14.08
C LEU A 97 -2.68 -16.37 -15.23
N TYR A 98 -3.52 -17.39 -15.04
CA TYR A 98 -3.76 -18.40 -16.05
C TYR A 98 -4.54 -17.82 -17.23
N SER A 99 -5.62 -17.07 -16.97
CA SER A 99 -6.39 -16.40 -18.02
C SER A 99 -5.58 -15.37 -18.80
N ILE A 100 -4.58 -14.75 -18.15
CA ILE A 100 -3.62 -13.84 -18.83
C ILE A 100 -2.62 -14.63 -19.70
N LEU A 101 -2.06 -15.73 -19.20
CA LEU A 101 -1.04 -16.51 -19.90
C LEU A 101 -1.62 -17.37 -21.04
N PHE A 102 -2.86 -17.84 -20.88
CA PHE A 102 -3.53 -18.70 -21.85
C PHE A 102 -4.92 -18.15 -22.21
N PRO A 103 -5.01 -16.99 -22.88
CA PRO A 103 -6.29 -16.35 -23.17
C PRO A 103 -7.18 -17.15 -24.13
N THR A 104 -6.61 -18.06 -24.93
CA THR A 104 -7.34 -18.85 -25.93
C THR A 104 -8.00 -20.11 -25.39
N VAL A 105 -7.50 -20.69 -24.29
CA VAL A 105 -8.15 -21.88 -23.67
C VAL A 105 -9.42 -21.50 -22.92
N ASP A 106 -9.46 -20.31 -22.31
CA ASP A 106 -10.70 -19.77 -21.71
C ASP A 106 -11.76 -19.47 -22.77
N PHE A 107 -11.36 -18.99 -23.95
CA PHE A 107 -12.29 -18.82 -25.07
C PHE A 107 -12.91 -20.16 -25.49
N CYS A 108 -12.10 -21.21 -25.69
CA CYS A 108 -12.58 -22.54 -26.05
C CYS A 108 -13.47 -23.16 -24.96
N LEU A 109 -13.15 -22.99 -23.67
CA LEU A 109 -13.98 -23.49 -22.57
C LEU A 109 -15.31 -22.73 -22.45
N SER A 110 -15.32 -21.40 -22.60
CA SER A 110 -16.56 -20.61 -22.53
C SER A 110 -17.48 -20.84 -23.73
N TRP A 111 -16.91 -21.08 -24.91
CA TRP A 111 -17.66 -21.37 -26.13
C TRP A 111 -18.17 -22.82 -26.14
N GLY A 112 -17.34 -23.79 -25.72
CA GLY A 112 -17.75 -25.20 -25.55
C GLY A 112 -18.81 -25.43 -24.48
N TYR A 113 -18.91 -24.55 -23.47
CA TYR A 113 -20.00 -24.58 -22.48
C TYR A 113 -21.32 -24.02 -23.04
N ARG A 114 -21.27 -23.04 -23.95
CA ARG A 114 -22.47 -22.47 -24.61
C ARG A 114 -23.11 -23.42 -25.62
N GLU A 115 -22.35 -24.29 -26.27
CA GLU A 115 -22.88 -25.27 -27.24
C GLU A 115 -23.55 -26.50 -26.59
N ASN A 116 -23.47 -26.66 -25.25
CA ASN A 116 -24.03 -27.81 -24.52
C ASN A 116 -25.33 -27.50 -23.76
N VAL A 117 -26.02 -26.38 -24.05
CA VAL A 117 -27.38 -26.15 -23.51
C VAL A 117 -28.38 -26.86 -24.43
N PRO A 118 -29.08 -27.94 -24.01
CA PRO A 118 -30.06 -28.59 -24.84
C PRO A 118 -31.22 -27.62 -25.07
N SER A 119 -31.56 -27.36 -26.34
CA SER A 119 -32.79 -26.65 -26.69
C SER A 119 -33.98 -27.53 -26.31
N TYR A 120 -34.58 -27.28 -25.15
CA TYR A 120 -35.94 -27.75 -24.88
C TYR A 120 -36.89 -26.94 -25.74
N SER A 121 -37.28 -27.51 -26.89
CA SER A 121 -38.38 -27.03 -27.71
C SER A 121 -39.62 -27.89 -27.47
N ALA A 122 -40.65 -27.22 -26.96
CA ALA A 122 -42.11 -27.48 -26.98
C ALA A 122 -42.64 -28.85 -26.53
#